data_AF-A0A9D5T952-F1
#
_entry.id   AF-A0A9D5T952-F1
#
_cell.length_a   1.000
_cell.length_b   1.000
_cell.length_c   1.000
_cell.angle_alpha   90.00
_cell.angle_beta   90.00
_cell.angle_gamma   90.00
#
_symmetry.space_group_name_H-M   'P 1'
#
loop_
_entity.id
_entity.type
_entity.pdbx_description
1 polymer ?
#
loop_
_entity_poly.entity_id
_entity_poly.type
_entity_poly.pdbx_seq_one_letter_code
_entity_poly.pdbx_strand_id
1 'polypeptide(L)'
;MAKKFLIINADDFGLCHSANEAVMDLFLSGSIFSSTIMTPCPGADEAIQFSIDHPEFAIGVHLTHTNEWQENFPWGAMTGLPSLQNEHGRMWPESEDFEAHCDYDEAVKETVAQIEYCENKGMKPSHVDSHMGALYGMNGKLLMLPKTLAVCGKKGYPFRMFSKPLKEQCPEGTPVWLFSVASILSGMFGKSNNVPMPDYLIFPENIETGKTYEEFKYNFIEYLIKIPDGICETYVHPAMPTDEMKSITGTWQRRYWEYLVMKDPETHAAFKTHGIKLISYRELAEMRKNKK
;
A
#
# COMPACT_ATOMS: atom_id res chain seq x y z
N MET A 1 -3.52 11.43 26.09
CA MET A 1 -2.68 10.85 25.03
C MET A 1 -3.58 10.42 23.89
N ALA A 2 -3.21 10.67 22.63
CA ALA A 2 -4.01 10.27 21.48
C ALA A 2 -4.24 8.75 21.49
N LYS A 3 -5.48 8.32 21.23
CA LYS A 3 -5.85 6.90 21.14
C LYS A 3 -6.01 6.43 19.69
N LYS A 4 -6.10 7.37 18.75
CA LYS A 4 -6.27 7.13 17.31
C LYS A 4 -5.02 7.56 16.58
N PHE A 5 -4.38 6.61 15.91
CA PHE A 5 -3.23 6.84 15.05
C PHE A 5 -3.62 6.45 13.63
N LEU A 6 -3.27 7.27 12.65
CA LEU A 6 -3.58 7.03 11.24
C LEU A 6 -2.31 7.10 10.42
N ILE A 7 -2.04 6.03 9.69
CA ILE A 7 -1.10 6.03 8.57
C ILE A 7 -1.92 6.33 7.31
N ILE A 8 -1.45 7.30 6.53
CA ILE A 8 -1.89 7.50 5.15
C ILE A 8 -0.68 7.20 4.29
N ASN A 9 -0.74 6.08 3.55
CA ASN A 9 0.32 5.70 2.63
C ASN A 9 -0.03 6.16 1.21
N ALA A 10 0.92 6.78 0.52
CA ALA A 10 0.82 7.01 -0.91
C ALA A 10 1.31 5.78 -1.67
N ASP A 11 0.38 5.00 -2.20
CA ASP A 11 0.63 3.84 -3.05
C ASP A 11 1.06 4.27 -4.45
N ASP A 12 1.59 3.32 -5.22
CA ASP A 12 2.03 3.47 -6.61
C ASP A 12 3.17 4.49 -6.84
N PHE A 13 3.98 4.79 -5.81
CA PHE A 13 5.21 5.52 -6.05
C PHE A 13 6.13 4.67 -6.92
N GLY A 14 6.84 5.28 -7.87
CA GLY A 14 7.59 4.55 -8.87
C GLY A 14 6.78 4.00 -10.05
N LEU A 15 5.46 4.20 -10.09
CA LEU A 15 4.66 3.78 -11.25
C LEU A 15 5.12 4.49 -12.54
N CYS A 16 5.05 5.81 -12.53
CA CYS A 16 5.43 6.68 -13.64
C CYS A 16 5.81 8.08 -13.12
N HIS A 17 6.29 8.96 -14.00
CA HIS A 17 6.75 10.29 -13.58
C HIS A 17 5.63 11.11 -12.94
N SER A 18 4.41 11.02 -13.47
CA SER A 18 3.25 11.75 -12.93
C SER A 18 2.83 11.33 -11.52
N ALA A 19 2.98 10.05 -11.17
CA ALA A 19 2.78 9.57 -9.81
C ALA A 19 3.95 10.04 -8.91
N ASN A 20 5.18 9.94 -9.43
CA ASN A 20 6.38 10.35 -8.71
C ASN A 20 6.35 11.82 -8.30
N GLU A 21 6.04 12.73 -9.24
CA GLU A 21 5.97 14.17 -8.99
C GLU A 21 5.00 14.49 -7.85
N ALA A 22 3.81 13.88 -7.86
CA ALA A 22 2.80 14.08 -6.83
C ALA A 22 3.26 13.58 -5.45
N VAL A 23 3.82 12.37 -5.39
CA VAL A 23 4.31 11.78 -4.12
C VAL A 23 5.48 12.58 -3.55
N MET A 24 6.44 12.97 -4.40
CA MET A 24 7.60 13.78 -3.98
C MET A 24 7.15 15.14 -3.44
N ASP A 25 6.26 15.85 -4.14
CA ASP A 25 5.72 17.13 -3.68
C ASP A 25 5.00 16.98 -2.32
N LEU A 26 4.20 15.93 -2.13
CA LEU A 26 3.51 15.66 -0.87
C LEU A 26 4.46 15.35 0.30
N PHE A 27 5.58 14.68 0.04
CA PHE A 27 6.61 14.49 1.06
C PHE A 27 7.30 15.81 1.41
N LEU A 28 7.73 16.57 0.40
CA LEU A 28 8.45 17.83 0.58
C LEU A 28 7.59 18.92 1.23
N SER A 29 6.27 18.90 1.03
CA SER A 29 5.33 19.79 1.73
C SER A 29 4.98 19.33 3.15
N GLY A 30 5.38 18.13 3.55
CA GLY A 30 5.00 17.51 4.83
C GLY A 30 3.54 17.06 4.88
N SER A 31 2.92 16.81 3.73
CA SER A 31 1.52 16.41 3.59
C SER A 31 1.29 14.90 3.76
N ILE A 32 2.31 14.08 3.55
CA ILE A 32 2.26 12.63 3.80
C ILE A 32 3.48 12.17 4.61
N PHE A 33 3.36 10.98 5.20
CA PHE A 33 4.39 10.41 6.07
C PHE A 33 4.84 9.01 5.64
N SER A 34 4.19 8.39 4.67
CA SER A 34 4.56 7.06 4.15
C SER A 34 4.16 6.90 2.69
N SER A 35 4.94 6.10 1.95
CA SER A 35 4.68 5.72 0.57
C SER A 35 5.40 4.42 0.23
N THR A 36 5.01 3.73 -0.83
CA THR A 36 5.59 2.43 -1.24
C THR A 36 5.89 2.38 -2.73
N ILE A 37 7.07 1.85 -3.08
CA ILE A 37 7.59 1.86 -4.46
C ILE A 37 7.24 0.59 -5.23
N MET A 38 6.62 0.72 -6.41
CA MET A 38 6.43 -0.36 -7.38
C MET A 38 7.70 -0.58 -8.19
N THR A 39 8.55 -1.52 -7.77
CA THR A 39 9.87 -1.72 -8.37
C THR A 39 9.86 -2.19 -9.83
N PRO A 40 8.88 -2.97 -10.33
CA PRO A 40 8.88 -3.37 -11.74
C PRO A 40 8.51 -2.24 -12.72
N CYS A 41 8.01 -1.11 -12.21
CA CYS A 41 7.46 -0.04 -13.03
C CYS A 41 8.53 0.95 -13.54
N PRO A 42 8.29 1.63 -14.67
CA PRO A 42 9.27 2.54 -15.29
C PRO A 42 9.75 3.69 -14.40
N GLY A 43 8.91 4.17 -13.46
CA GLY A 43 9.26 5.26 -12.55
C GLY A 43 10.06 4.84 -11.32
N ALA A 44 10.34 3.54 -11.13
CA ALA A 44 10.89 3.01 -9.88
C ALA A 44 12.25 3.63 -9.53
N ASP A 45 13.13 3.80 -10.51
CA ASP A 45 14.50 4.28 -10.29
C ASP A 45 14.54 5.74 -9.81
N GLU A 46 13.63 6.58 -10.32
CA GLU A 46 13.47 7.97 -9.87
C GLU A 46 12.97 8.02 -8.41
N ALA A 47 11.97 7.20 -8.09
CA ALA A 47 11.44 7.08 -6.73
C ALA A 47 12.47 6.54 -5.73
N ILE A 48 13.27 5.55 -6.14
CA ILE A 48 14.37 4.99 -5.33
C ILE A 48 15.43 6.06 -5.08
N GLN A 49 15.84 6.81 -6.10
CA GLN A 49 16.81 7.88 -5.96
C GLN A 49 16.32 8.95 -4.98
N PHE A 50 15.06 9.37 -5.10
CA PHE A 50 14.44 10.29 -4.14
C PHE A 50 14.48 9.75 -2.70
N SER A 51 14.19 8.46 -2.50
CA SER A 51 14.27 7.84 -1.17
C SER A 51 15.69 7.80 -0.59
N ILE A 52 16.72 7.72 -1.44
CA ILE A 52 18.12 7.74 -1.02
C ILE A 52 18.51 9.16 -0.60
N ASP A 53 18.07 10.16 -1.36
CA ASP A 53 18.37 11.57 -1.11
C ASP A 53 17.60 12.12 0.11
N HIS A 54 16.46 11.51 0.44
CA HIS A 54 15.60 11.85 1.58
C HIS A 54 15.41 10.68 2.56
N PRO A 55 16.48 10.24 3.25
CA PRO A 55 16.42 9.08 4.14
C PRO A 55 15.50 9.29 5.35
N GLU A 56 15.09 10.52 5.66
CA GLU A 56 14.12 10.86 6.69
C GLU A 56 12.69 10.39 6.40
N PHE A 57 12.31 10.24 5.13
CA PHE A 57 10.97 9.81 4.75
C PHE A 57 10.79 8.29 4.89
N ALA A 58 9.60 7.87 5.33
CA ALA A 58 9.28 6.46 5.45
C ALA A 58 8.75 5.91 4.11
N ILE A 59 9.68 5.60 3.20
CA ILE A 59 9.34 5.01 1.90
C ILE A 59 9.61 3.51 1.95
N GLY A 60 8.67 2.70 1.49
CA GLY A 60 8.68 1.24 1.51
C GLY A 60 8.65 0.63 0.11
N VAL A 61 8.35 -0.66 0.01
CA VAL A 61 8.25 -1.40 -1.26
C VAL A 61 6.81 -1.87 -1.46
N HIS A 62 6.22 -1.49 -2.60
CA HIS A 62 4.91 -1.93 -3.05
C HIS A 62 5.07 -3.20 -3.87
N LEU A 63 4.98 -4.35 -3.19
CA LEU A 63 5.20 -5.64 -3.84
C LEU A 63 4.18 -5.82 -4.94
N THR A 64 4.68 -5.87 -6.17
CA THR A 64 3.88 -5.84 -7.38
C THR A 64 3.92 -7.22 -8.01
N HIS A 65 2.80 -7.93 -8.03
CA HIS A 65 2.68 -9.28 -8.62
C HIS A 65 1.63 -9.36 -9.72
N THR A 66 1.04 -8.21 -10.05
CA THR A 66 -0.01 -8.03 -11.04
C THR A 66 0.33 -6.86 -11.97
N ASN A 67 -0.39 -6.78 -13.09
CA ASN A 67 -0.37 -5.66 -14.03
C ASN A 67 -1.75 -5.49 -14.66
N GLU A 68 -2.59 -4.63 -14.11
CA GLU A 68 -3.94 -4.38 -14.60
C GLU A 68 -3.97 -3.62 -15.94
N TRP A 69 -2.89 -2.91 -16.30
CA TRP A 69 -2.82 -2.07 -17.50
C TRP A 69 -2.28 -2.76 -18.74
N GLN A 70 -1.87 -4.03 -18.65
CA GLN A 70 -1.50 -4.95 -19.73
C GLN A 70 -0.94 -4.25 -20.99
N GLU A 71 -1.78 -3.94 -21.99
CA GLU A 71 -1.36 -3.34 -23.26
C GLU A 71 -1.02 -1.85 -23.16
N ASN A 72 -1.71 -1.10 -22.30
CA ASN A 72 -1.60 0.36 -22.23
C ASN A 72 -0.37 0.82 -21.44
N PHE A 73 0.08 0.03 -20.47
CA PHE A 73 1.27 0.31 -19.68
C PHE A 73 1.92 -1.00 -19.19
N PRO A 74 2.68 -1.72 -20.04
CA PRO A 74 3.19 -3.05 -19.71
C PRO A 74 4.40 -3.03 -18.77
N TRP A 75 4.44 -3.98 -17.84
CA TRP A 75 5.59 -4.39 -17.02
C TRP A 75 5.49 -5.89 -16.71
N GLY A 76 6.62 -6.50 -16.36
CA GLY A 76 6.73 -7.92 -16.06
C GLY A 76 7.47 -8.17 -14.75
N ALA A 77 7.53 -9.44 -14.32
CA ALA A 77 8.24 -9.83 -13.11
C ALA A 77 9.76 -9.62 -13.23
N MET A 78 10.37 -9.06 -12.19
CA MET A 78 11.82 -8.79 -12.13
C MET A 78 12.64 -10.07 -12.29
N THR A 79 12.10 -11.19 -11.81
CA THR A 79 12.74 -12.52 -11.89
C THR A 79 12.55 -13.24 -13.21
N GLY A 80 11.59 -12.82 -14.06
CA GLY A 80 11.30 -13.55 -15.31
C GLY A 80 10.65 -14.92 -15.11
N LEU A 81 10.14 -15.23 -13.91
CA LEU A 81 9.70 -16.60 -13.58
C LEU A 81 8.36 -16.96 -14.23
N PRO A 82 8.21 -18.18 -14.81
CA PRO A 82 7.09 -18.50 -15.68
C PRO A 82 5.70 -18.43 -15.04
N SER A 83 5.54 -18.81 -13.78
CA SER A 83 4.21 -18.80 -13.13
C SER A 83 3.71 -17.39 -12.79
N LEU A 84 4.59 -16.39 -12.89
CA LEU A 84 4.30 -14.99 -12.54
C LEU A 84 3.98 -14.15 -13.77
N GLN A 85 3.95 -14.75 -14.96
CA GLN A 85 3.78 -14.02 -16.21
C GLN A 85 2.81 -14.73 -17.15
N ASN A 86 2.07 -13.95 -17.92
CA ASN A 86 1.25 -14.43 -19.01
C ASN A 86 2.10 -14.74 -20.26
N GLU A 87 1.44 -15.19 -21.33
CA GLU A 87 2.05 -15.51 -22.63
C GLU A 87 2.79 -14.34 -23.32
N HIS A 88 2.56 -13.11 -22.88
CA HIS A 88 3.24 -11.90 -23.36
C HIS A 88 4.41 -11.45 -22.46
N GLY A 89 4.76 -12.22 -21.42
CA GLY A 89 5.83 -11.90 -20.49
C GLY A 89 5.48 -10.79 -19.49
N ARG A 90 4.18 -10.51 -19.31
CA ARG A 90 3.67 -9.50 -18.36
C ARG A 90 3.13 -10.18 -17.13
N MET A 91 3.12 -9.50 -15.99
CA MET A 91 2.43 -10.03 -14.80
C MET A 91 0.93 -10.23 -15.08
N TRP A 92 0.30 -11.11 -14.30
CA TRP A 92 -1.13 -11.40 -14.41
C TRP A 92 -1.98 -10.14 -14.15
N PRO A 93 -3.13 -9.96 -14.83
CA PRO A 93 -3.87 -8.71 -14.74
C PRO A 93 -4.49 -8.47 -13.36
N GLU A 94 -5.10 -9.50 -12.77
CA GLU A 94 -5.79 -9.38 -11.49
C GLU A 94 -5.19 -10.32 -10.43
N SER A 95 -5.48 -10.03 -9.16
CA SER A 95 -5.03 -10.85 -8.02
C SER A 95 -5.55 -12.30 -8.10
N GLU A 96 -6.76 -12.50 -8.62
CA GLU A 96 -7.35 -13.83 -8.87
C GLU A 96 -6.57 -14.59 -9.94
N ASP A 97 -6.15 -13.92 -11.02
CA ASP A 97 -5.36 -14.53 -12.08
C ASP A 97 -3.96 -14.90 -11.58
N PHE A 98 -3.32 -13.99 -10.83
CA PHE A 98 -2.06 -14.27 -10.18
C PHE A 98 -2.17 -15.49 -9.25
N GLU A 99 -3.17 -15.52 -8.37
CA GLU A 99 -3.37 -16.64 -7.44
C GLU A 99 -3.73 -17.95 -8.17
N ALA A 100 -4.42 -17.91 -9.30
CA ALA A 100 -4.76 -19.11 -10.06
C ALA A 100 -3.52 -19.77 -10.69
N HIS A 101 -2.51 -18.99 -11.07
CA HIS A 101 -1.36 -19.46 -11.85
C HIS A 101 -0.06 -19.58 -11.07
N CYS A 102 0.15 -18.74 -10.05
CA CYS A 102 1.46 -18.62 -9.40
C CYS A 102 1.91 -19.92 -8.70
N ASP A 103 3.20 -20.19 -8.79
CA ASP A 103 3.90 -21.05 -7.84
C ASP A 103 4.32 -20.23 -6.62
N TYR A 104 4.18 -20.82 -5.43
CA TYR A 104 4.49 -20.11 -4.19
C TYR A 104 5.97 -19.74 -4.07
N ASP A 105 6.88 -20.61 -4.53
CA ASP A 105 8.30 -20.38 -4.37
C ASP A 105 8.80 -19.37 -5.42
N GLU A 106 8.17 -19.34 -6.60
CA GLU A 106 8.38 -18.26 -7.57
C GLU A 106 7.89 -16.91 -7.05
N ALA A 107 6.67 -16.83 -6.49
CA ALA A 107 6.14 -15.60 -5.90
C ALA A 107 7.03 -15.05 -4.77
N VAL A 108 7.59 -15.95 -3.95
CA VAL A 108 8.55 -15.59 -2.89
C VAL A 108 9.86 -15.07 -3.48
N LYS A 109 10.40 -15.70 -4.53
CA LYS A 109 11.62 -15.23 -5.20
C LYS A 109 11.42 -13.82 -5.78
N GLU A 110 10.27 -13.57 -6.41
CA GLU A 110 9.93 -12.24 -6.92
C GLU A 110 9.83 -11.21 -5.79
N THR A 111 9.13 -11.56 -4.70
CA THR A 111 9.03 -10.70 -3.51
C THR A 111 10.41 -10.30 -2.97
N VAL A 112 11.32 -11.27 -2.84
CA VAL A 112 12.69 -11.02 -2.38
C VAL A 112 13.46 -10.17 -3.40
N ALA A 113 13.32 -10.45 -4.69
CA ALA A 113 14.01 -9.70 -5.74
C ALA A 113 13.61 -8.21 -5.77
N GLN A 114 12.33 -7.89 -5.58
CA GLN A 114 11.85 -6.51 -5.52
C GLN A 114 12.41 -5.76 -4.31
N ILE A 115 12.40 -6.38 -3.13
CA ILE A 115 13.00 -5.80 -1.93
C ILE A 115 14.51 -5.59 -2.11
N GLU A 116 15.22 -6.61 -2.61
CA GLU A 116 16.66 -6.56 -2.82
C GLU A 116 17.07 -5.57 -3.91
N TYR A 117 16.22 -5.34 -4.91
CA TYR A 117 16.45 -4.31 -5.91
C TYR A 117 16.60 -2.91 -5.27
N CYS A 118 15.67 -2.55 -4.38
CA CYS A 118 15.75 -1.31 -3.61
C CYS A 118 16.97 -1.29 -2.68
N GLU A 119 17.17 -2.35 -1.88
CA GLU A 119 18.30 -2.45 -0.93
C GLU A 119 19.66 -2.31 -1.64
N ASN A 120 19.85 -2.99 -2.77
CA ASN A 120 21.09 -3.00 -3.54
C ASN A 120 21.40 -1.64 -4.18
N LYS A 121 20.39 -0.80 -4.42
CA LYS A 121 20.56 0.60 -4.85
C LYS A 121 20.90 1.55 -3.71
N GLY A 122 20.86 1.09 -2.47
CA GLY A 122 21.17 1.86 -1.27
C GLY A 122 19.95 2.44 -0.56
N MET A 123 18.73 2.18 -1.06
CA MET A 123 17.51 2.52 -0.35
C MET A 123 17.40 1.70 0.94
N LYS A 124 16.81 2.30 1.97
CA LYS A 124 16.47 1.62 3.23
C LYS A 124 14.94 1.57 3.38
N PRO A 125 14.27 0.55 2.82
CA PRO A 125 12.83 0.41 2.94
C PRO A 125 12.35 0.53 4.39
N SER A 126 11.25 1.24 4.59
CA SER A 126 10.65 1.44 5.92
C SER A 126 9.59 0.38 6.25
N HIS A 127 8.93 -0.15 5.23
CA HIS A 127 7.86 -1.14 5.32
C HIS A 127 7.60 -1.74 3.94
N VAL A 128 6.66 -2.67 3.89
CA VAL A 128 6.25 -3.39 2.69
C VAL A 128 4.72 -3.49 2.66
N ASP A 129 4.13 -3.42 1.49
CA ASP A 129 2.71 -3.72 1.24
C ASP A 129 2.58 -4.47 -0.10
N SER A 130 1.34 -4.71 -0.56
CA SER A 130 1.07 -5.49 -1.76
C SER A 130 0.14 -4.73 -2.68
N HIS A 131 0.59 -4.49 -3.91
CA HIS A 131 -0.24 -3.98 -4.98
C HIS A 131 -1.43 -4.91 -5.22
N MET A 132 -2.63 -4.33 -5.31
CA MET A 132 -3.93 -5.02 -5.45
C MET A 132 -4.21 -6.13 -4.42
N GLY A 133 -3.43 -6.19 -3.32
CA GLY A 133 -3.55 -7.26 -2.32
C GLY A 133 -3.19 -8.66 -2.82
N ALA A 134 -2.47 -8.80 -3.94
CA ALA A 134 -2.13 -10.08 -4.57
C ALA A 134 -1.45 -11.09 -3.62
N LEU A 135 -0.72 -10.59 -2.61
CA LEU A 135 0.00 -11.42 -1.64
C LEU A 135 -0.81 -11.77 -0.38
N TYR A 136 -2.08 -11.38 -0.30
CA TYR A 136 -2.92 -11.67 0.86
C TYR A 136 -3.51 -13.09 0.84
N GLY A 137 -3.52 -13.76 -0.31
CA GLY A 137 -4.03 -15.14 -0.44
C GLY A 137 -5.54 -15.23 -0.26
N MET A 138 -6.28 -14.20 -0.69
CA MET A 138 -7.73 -14.09 -0.49
C MET A 138 -8.52 -14.88 -1.54
N ASN A 139 -7.89 -15.26 -2.66
CA ASN A 139 -8.52 -15.90 -3.81
C ASN A 139 -8.20 -17.41 -3.93
N GLY A 140 -7.81 -18.05 -2.82
CA GLY A 140 -7.60 -19.49 -2.72
C GLY A 140 -6.16 -19.92 -2.46
N LYS A 141 -5.17 -19.04 -2.63
CA LYS A 141 -3.76 -19.30 -2.26
C LYS A 141 -3.49 -18.96 -0.79
N LEU A 142 -4.15 -19.66 0.13
CA LEU A 142 -4.12 -19.36 1.57
C LEU A 142 -2.72 -19.38 2.22
N LEU A 143 -1.71 -20.00 1.60
CA LEU A 143 -0.33 -19.98 2.10
C LEU A 143 0.48 -18.75 1.64
N MET A 144 -0.10 -17.88 0.80
CA MET A 144 0.58 -16.71 0.26
C MET A 144 0.92 -15.72 1.38
N LEU A 145 -0.08 -15.28 2.16
CA LEU A 145 0.15 -14.35 3.26
C LEU A 145 1.17 -14.87 4.30
N PRO A 146 1.07 -16.12 4.81
CA PRO A 146 2.10 -16.67 5.71
C PRO A 146 3.51 -16.66 5.12
N LYS A 147 3.67 -16.95 3.81
CA LYS A 147 4.98 -16.91 3.12
C LYS A 147 5.49 -15.48 3.01
N THR A 148 4.64 -14.53 2.63
CA THR A 148 4.97 -13.09 2.56
C THR A 148 5.39 -12.54 3.91
N LEU A 149 4.65 -12.85 4.98
CA LEU A 149 4.99 -12.46 6.34
C LEU A 149 6.30 -13.09 6.83
N ALA A 150 6.62 -14.32 6.43
CA ALA A 150 7.91 -14.94 6.73
C ALA A 150 9.08 -14.21 6.06
N VAL A 151 8.92 -13.77 4.80
CA VAL A 151 9.91 -12.94 4.11
C VAL A 151 10.09 -11.59 4.83
N CYS A 152 8.98 -10.90 5.13
CA CYS A 152 9.00 -9.62 5.84
C CYS A 152 9.67 -9.75 7.21
N GLY A 153 9.35 -10.81 7.96
CA GLY A 153 9.96 -11.09 9.26
C GLY A 153 11.47 -11.34 9.17
N LYS A 154 11.92 -12.09 8.16
CA LYS A 154 13.35 -12.35 7.92
C LYS A 154 14.11 -11.08 7.51
N LYS A 155 13.51 -10.23 6.69
CA LYS A 155 14.09 -8.94 6.25
C LYS A 155 13.95 -7.84 7.32
N GLY A 156 13.06 -8.00 8.29
CA GLY A 156 12.86 -7.07 9.38
C GLY A 156 11.92 -5.90 9.06
N TYR A 157 11.02 -6.06 8.09
CA TYR A 157 10.10 -5.01 7.65
C TYR A 157 8.69 -5.18 8.23
N PRO A 158 8.03 -4.07 8.64
CA PRO A 158 6.58 -4.01 8.78
C PRO A 158 5.87 -4.39 7.48
N PHE A 159 4.64 -4.89 7.60
CA PHE A 159 3.81 -5.24 6.45
C PHE A 159 2.40 -4.64 6.58
N ARG A 160 1.84 -4.13 5.46
CA ARG A 160 0.42 -3.77 5.37
C ARG A 160 -0.43 -5.03 5.44
N MET A 161 -0.86 -5.35 6.65
CA MET A 161 -1.97 -6.26 6.92
C MET A 161 -2.54 -5.91 8.29
N PHE A 162 -3.78 -6.26 8.56
CA PHE A 162 -4.45 -5.89 9.80
C PHE A 162 -4.64 -7.11 10.72
N SER A 163 -4.74 -6.84 12.01
CA SER A 163 -4.83 -7.85 13.07
C SER A 163 -6.17 -7.87 13.81
N LYS A 164 -7.00 -6.84 13.58
CA LYS A 164 -8.33 -6.72 14.16
C LYS A 164 -9.36 -6.53 13.06
N PRO A 165 -10.50 -7.21 13.13
CA PRO A 165 -11.57 -6.99 12.17
C PRO A 165 -12.24 -5.63 12.40
N LEU A 166 -12.62 -5.00 11.31
CA LEU A 166 -13.57 -3.88 11.29
C LEU A 166 -14.73 -4.30 10.37
N LYS A 167 -15.94 -4.44 10.91
CA LYS A 167 -17.08 -5.04 10.19
C LYS A 167 -17.42 -4.27 8.93
N GLU A 168 -17.27 -2.96 8.99
CA GLU A 168 -17.51 -2.00 7.91
C GLU A 168 -16.51 -2.18 6.75
N GLN A 169 -15.40 -2.89 6.98
CA GLN A 169 -14.36 -3.21 5.99
C GLN A 169 -14.45 -4.68 5.52
N CYS A 170 -15.47 -5.42 5.94
CA CYS A 170 -15.66 -6.79 5.49
C CYS A 170 -16.05 -6.77 3.99
N PRO A 171 -15.32 -7.48 3.12
CA PRO A 171 -15.65 -7.52 1.70
C PRO A 171 -17.08 -8.02 1.45
N GLU A 172 -17.72 -7.49 0.41
CA GLU A 172 -19.05 -7.93 0.00
C GLU A 172 -19.07 -9.44 -0.29
N GLY A 173 -20.13 -10.14 0.11
CA GLY A 173 -20.25 -11.58 -0.03
C GLY A 173 -19.43 -12.42 0.97
N THR A 174 -18.54 -11.81 1.77
CA THR A 174 -17.78 -12.54 2.80
C THR A 174 -18.53 -12.59 4.13
N PRO A 175 -18.71 -13.77 4.75
CA PRO A 175 -19.29 -13.85 6.10
C PRO A 175 -18.41 -13.14 7.13
N VAL A 176 -18.99 -12.23 7.92
CA VAL A 176 -18.26 -11.42 8.92
C VAL A 176 -17.46 -12.27 9.92
N TRP A 177 -17.99 -13.44 10.32
CA TRP A 177 -17.27 -14.34 11.22
C TRP A 177 -15.99 -14.89 10.58
N LEU A 178 -16.02 -15.19 9.27
CA LEU A 178 -14.87 -15.71 8.52
C LEU A 178 -13.81 -14.62 8.39
N PHE A 179 -14.23 -13.41 8.00
CA PHE A 179 -13.37 -12.22 7.97
C PHE A 179 -12.72 -11.95 9.34
N SER A 180 -13.49 -12.08 10.42
CA SER A 180 -13.00 -11.90 11.79
C SER A 180 -11.93 -12.92 12.17
N VAL A 181 -12.14 -14.19 11.84
CA VAL A 181 -11.16 -15.25 12.07
C VAL A 181 -9.90 -15.01 11.23
N ALA A 182 -10.04 -14.67 9.95
CA ALA A 182 -8.91 -14.38 9.07
C ALA A 182 -8.05 -13.21 9.59
N SER A 183 -8.69 -12.14 10.07
CA SER A 183 -8.01 -10.98 10.67
C SER A 183 -7.18 -11.37 11.90
N ILE A 184 -7.74 -12.22 12.77
CA ILE A 184 -7.05 -12.69 13.98
C ILE A 184 -5.86 -13.60 13.60
N LEU A 185 -6.06 -14.50 12.63
CA LEU A 185 -5.00 -15.39 12.14
C LEU A 185 -3.86 -14.61 11.50
N SER A 186 -4.17 -13.59 10.69
CA SER A 186 -3.18 -12.63 10.18
C SER A 186 -2.36 -12.03 11.32
N GLY A 187 -3.02 -11.51 12.37
CA GLY A 187 -2.36 -10.99 13.57
C GLY A 187 -1.44 -11.99 14.26
N MET A 188 -1.85 -13.26 14.35
CA MET A 188 -1.03 -14.34 14.92
C MET A 188 0.21 -14.63 14.06
N PHE A 189 0.07 -14.70 12.73
CA PHE A 189 1.18 -14.91 11.81
C PHE A 189 2.16 -13.74 11.79
N GLY A 190 1.66 -12.50 11.81
CA GLY A 190 2.52 -11.33 11.93
C GLY A 190 3.32 -11.35 13.23
N LYS A 191 2.67 -11.69 14.35
CA LYS A 191 3.35 -11.82 15.65
C LYS A 191 4.40 -12.92 15.67
N SER A 192 4.10 -14.11 15.13
CA SER A 192 5.05 -15.23 15.11
C SER A 192 6.28 -14.95 14.25
N ASN A 193 6.13 -14.15 13.19
CA ASN A 193 7.22 -13.71 12.33
C ASN A 193 7.86 -12.38 12.76
N ASN A 194 7.46 -11.81 13.91
CA ASN A 194 7.93 -10.51 14.40
C ASN A 194 7.67 -9.32 13.46
N VAL A 195 6.64 -9.40 12.62
CA VAL A 195 6.26 -8.35 11.66
C VAL A 195 5.34 -7.31 12.34
N PRO A 196 5.76 -6.04 12.44
CA PRO A 196 4.87 -4.95 12.85
C PRO A 196 3.76 -4.73 11.83
N MET A 197 2.52 -4.57 12.31
CA MET A 197 1.33 -4.42 11.48
C MET A 197 0.37 -3.39 12.10
N PRO A 198 -0.47 -2.69 11.31
CA PRO A 198 -1.56 -1.90 11.83
C PRO A 198 -2.59 -2.77 12.59
N ASP A 199 -3.39 -2.12 13.44
CA ASP A 199 -4.55 -2.79 14.05
C ASP A 199 -5.66 -2.99 13.01
N TYR A 200 -5.93 -1.95 12.21
CA TYR A 200 -7.01 -1.90 11.22
C TYR A 200 -6.51 -1.40 9.87
N LEU A 201 -7.07 -1.91 8.78
CA LEU A 201 -6.92 -1.38 7.43
C LEU A 201 -8.27 -0.81 6.98
N ILE A 202 -8.24 0.40 6.45
CA ILE A 202 -9.40 1.16 6.00
C ILE A 202 -9.29 1.28 4.48
N PHE A 203 -10.23 0.65 3.77
CA PHE A 203 -10.23 0.58 2.31
C PHE A 203 -10.79 1.88 1.72
N PRO A 204 -9.98 2.68 0.99
CA PRO A 204 -10.43 3.95 0.41
C PRO A 204 -11.47 3.75 -0.70
N GLU A 205 -11.60 2.56 -1.27
CA GLU A 205 -12.61 2.22 -2.30
C GLU A 205 -14.04 2.42 -1.78
N ASN A 206 -14.24 2.35 -0.46
CA ASN A 206 -15.52 2.64 0.20
C ASN A 206 -15.84 4.15 0.30
N ILE A 207 -14.88 5.02 -0.02
CA ILE A 207 -15.08 6.48 -0.03
C ILE A 207 -15.70 6.87 -1.37
N GLU A 208 -16.93 7.39 -1.32
CA GLU A 208 -17.61 7.91 -2.49
C GLU A 208 -16.84 9.08 -3.11
N THR A 209 -16.47 8.94 -4.38
CA THR A 209 -15.73 9.97 -5.11
C THR A 209 -16.54 11.27 -5.26
N GLY A 210 -17.87 11.20 -5.33
CA GLY A 210 -18.71 12.37 -5.63
C GLY A 210 -18.54 12.88 -7.07
N LYS A 211 -19.17 14.01 -7.38
CA LYS A 211 -19.13 14.69 -8.69
C LYS A 211 -18.14 15.84 -8.74
N THR A 212 -17.76 16.38 -7.57
CA THR A 212 -16.86 17.53 -7.45
C THR A 212 -15.74 17.23 -6.46
N TYR A 213 -14.65 17.97 -6.57
CA TYR A 213 -13.54 17.87 -5.61
C TYR A 213 -14.00 18.17 -4.17
N GLU A 214 -14.93 19.10 -3.96
CA GLU A 214 -15.38 19.44 -2.61
C GLU A 214 -16.24 18.35 -1.98
N GLU A 215 -17.07 17.67 -2.77
CA GLU A 215 -17.78 16.46 -2.33
C GLU A 215 -16.78 15.36 -1.97
N PHE A 216 -15.75 15.14 -2.82
CA PHE A 216 -14.70 14.17 -2.55
C PHE A 216 -13.96 14.47 -1.25
N LYS A 217 -13.49 15.70 -1.07
CA LYS A 217 -12.79 16.16 0.14
C LYS A 217 -13.65 15.94 1.38
N TYR A 218 -14.92 16.35 1.32
CA TYR A 218 -15.85 16.15 2.43
C TYR A 218 -16.00 14.67 2.77
N ASN A 219 -16.29 13.82 1.79
CA ASN A 219 -16.46 12.38 1.98
C ASN A 219 -15.19 11.73 2.54
N PHE A 220 -14.02 12.11 2.02
CA PHE A 220 -12.73 11.61 2.45
C PHE A 220 -12.46 11.93 3.92
N ILE A 221 -12.65 13.19 4.33
CA ILE A 221 -12.48 13.62 5.73
C ILE A 221 -13.51 12.91 6.62
N GLU A 222 -14.80 12.95 6.26
CA GLU A 222 -15.89 12.37 7.05
C GLU A 222 -15.74 10.86 7.28
N TYR A 223 -15.13 10.16 6.33
CA TYR A 223 -14.85 8.74 6.45
C TYR A 223 -13.71 8.48 7.43
N LEU A 224 -12.59 9.20 7.27
CA LEU A 224 -11.37 8.96 8.04
C LEU A 224 -11.38 9.54 9.47
N ILE A 225 -12.27 10.50 9.78
CA ILE A 225 -12.44 10.95 11.18
C ILE A 225 -13.17 9.92 12.06
N LYS A 226 -13.84 8.92 11.46
CA LYS A 226 -14.64 7.89 12.13
C LYS A 226 -13.86 6.60 12.43
N ILE A 227 -12.52 6.63 12.33
CA ILE A 227 -11.67 5.46 12.61
C ILE A 227 -11.72 5.03 14.09
N PRO A 228 -11.51 3.73 14.38
CA PRO A 228 -11.45 3.19 15.74
C PRO A 228 -10.19 3.61 16.51
N ASP A 229 -10.20 3.38 17.82
CA ASP A 229 -9.00 3.50 18.67
C ASP A 229 -7.98 2.41 18.30
N GLY A 230 -6.72 2.81 18.11
CA GLY A 230 -5.64 1.94 17.64
C GLY A 230 -4.83 2.58 16.54
N ILE A 231 -3.98 1.76 15.90
CA ILE A 231 -3.24 2.16 14.70
C ILE A 231 -4.04 1.72 13.47
N CYS A 232 -4.59 2.68 12.75
CA CYS A 232 -5.28 2.45 11.49
C CYS A 232 -4.36 2.83 10.33
N GLU A 233 -4.53 2.15 9.21
CA GLU A 233 -3.95 2.54 7.94
C GLU A 233 -5.06 2.74 6.91
N THR A 234 -4.90 3.77 6.09
CA THR A 234 -5.56 3.93 4.79
C THR A 234 -4.49 4.24 3.76
N TYR A 235 -4.84 4.16 2.50
CA TYR A 235 -3.94 4.53 1.41
C TYR A 235 -4.63 5.44 0.39
N VAL A 236 -3.81 6.11 -0.41
CA VAL A 236 -4.17 7.01 -1.51
C VAL A 236 -3.22 6.76 -2.67
N HIS A 237 -3.59 7.17 -3.87
CA HIS A 237 -2.86 6.97 -5.11
C HIS A 237 -2.62 8.32 -5.79
N PRO A 238 -1.91 9.26 -5.15
CA PRO A 238 -1.77 10.63 -5.64
C PRO A 238 -1.01 10.65 -6.98
N ALA A 239 -1.53 11.41 -7.95
CA ALA A 239 -0.86 11.60 -9.22
C ALA A 239 -1.19 12.95 -9.85
N MET A 240 -0.26 13.49 -10.63
CA MET A 240 -0.47 14.70 -11.42
C MET A 240 -1.42 14.42 -12.61
N PRO A 241 -2.27 15.39 -13.00
CA PRO A 241 -3.32 15.20 -14.01
C PRO A 241 -2.78 15.39 -15.45
N THR A 242 -1.65 14.73 -15.73
CA THR A 242 -0.93 14.81 -17.00
C THR A 242 -1.56 13.91 -18.06
N ASP A 243 -1.11 14.04 -19.30
CA ASP A 243 -1.53 13.15 -20.38
C ASP A 243 -0.95 11.72 -20.22
N GLU A 244 0.18 11.57 -19.53
CA GLU A 244 0.74 10.26 -19.14
C GLU A 244 -0.21 9.53 -18.17
N MET A 245 -0.64 10.19 -17.09
CA MET A 245 -1.54 9.53 -16.12
C MET A 245 -2.91 9.20 -16.74
N LYS A 246 -3.41 10.08 -17.63
CA LYS A 246 -4.68 9.87 -18.36
C LYS A 246 -4.60 8.72 -19.36
N SER A 247 -3.45 8.45 -19.96
CA SER A 247 -3.29 7.33 -20.89
C SER A 247 -3.16 5.99 -20.17
N ILE A 248 -2.69 5.99 -18.92
CA ILE A 248 -2.53 4.80 -18.09
C ILE A 248 -3.88 4.35 -17.50
N THR A 249 -4.62 5.25 -16.84
CA THR A 249 -5.81 4.85 -16.06
C THR A 249 -7.01 5.79 -16.21
N GLY A 250 -8.21 5.21 -16.31
CA GLY A 250 -9.47 5.95 -16.28
C GLY A 250 -9.77 6.60 -14.93
N THR A 251 -9.04 6.25 -13.87
CA THR A 251 -9.21 6.79 -12.52
C THR A 251 -8.31 8.00 -12.22
N TRP A 252 -7.60 8.53 -13.23
CA TRP A 252 -6.63 9.64 -13.08
C TRP A 252 -7.20 10.84 -12.31
N GLN A 253 -8.49 11.15 -12.48
CA GLN A 253 -9.13 12.29 -11.82
C GLN A 253 -9.23 12.08 -10.31
N ARG A 254 -9.57 10.87 -9.87
CA ARG A 254 -9.60 10.53 -8.44
C ARG A 254 -8.20 10.59 -7.85
N ARG A 255 -7.20 10.06 -8.56
CA ARG A 255 -5.77 10.14 -8.17
C ARG A 255 -5.30 11.58 -7.98
N TYR A 256 -5.69 12.49 -8.87
CA TYR A 256 -5.39 13.92 -8.70
C TYR A 256 -6.14 14.55 -7.52
N TRP A 257 -7.39 14.17 -7.28
CA TRP A 257 -8.12 14.65 -6.10
C TRP A 257 -7.54 14.11 -4.79
N GLU A 258 -7.03 12.88 -4.78
CA GLU A 258 -6.28 12.31 -3.66
C GLU A 258 -4.98 13.09 -3.39
N TYR A 259 -4.29 13.55 -4.43
CA TYR A 259 -3.18 14.51 -4.29
C TYR A 259 -3.64 15.84 -3.64
N LEU A 260 -4.70 16.45 -4.16
CA LEU A 260 -5.20 17.73 -3.65
C LEU A 260 -5.67 17.66 -2.19
N VAL A 261 -6.41 16.61 -1.82
CA VAL A 261 -6.95 16.47 -0.46
C VAL A 261 -5.85 16.25 0.57
N MET A 262 -4.74 15.60 0.20
CA MET A 262 -3.56 15.47 1.06
C MET A 262 -2.82 16.79 1.23
N LYS A 263 -2.80 17.63 0.20
CA LYS A 263 -2.18 18.96 0.24
C LYS A 263 -3.04 20.00 0.95
N ASP A 264 -4.33 19.74 1.09
CA ASP A 264 -5.29 20.65 1.73
C ASP A 264 -5.07 20.74 3.26
N PRO A 265 -4.75 21.94 3.81
CA PRO A 265 -4.59 22.12 5.25
C PRO A 265 -5.83 21.79 6.07
N GLU A 266 -7.03 21.90 5.49
CA GLU A 266 -8.29 21.56 6.17
C GLU A 266 -8.36 20.07 6.52
N THR A 267 -7.84 19.20 5.65
CA THR A 267 -7.77 17.75 5.88
C THR A 267 -6.94 17.44 7.12
N HIS A 268 -5.74 18.00 7.21
CA HIS A 268 -4.83 17.81 8.36
C HIS A 268 -5.40 18.42 9.65
N ALA A 269 -6.03 19.60 9.54
CA ALA A 269 -6.69 20.25 10.67
C ALA A 269 -7.89 19.42 11.18
N ALA A 270 -8.64 18.78 10.29
CA ALA A 270 -9.75 17.90 10.65
C ALA A 270 -9.27 16.70 11.47
N PHE A 271 -8.21 16.01 11.05
CA PHE A 271 -7.63 14.89 11.82
C PHE A 271 -7.18 15.34 13.21
N LYS A 272 -6.46 16.45 13.29
CA LYS A 272 -5.99 17.01 14.57
C LYS A 272 -7.16 17.35 15.51
N THR A 273 -8.21 18.00 14.99
CA THR A 273 -9.39 18.41 15.76
C THR A 273 -10.15 17.21 16.30
N HIS A 274 -10.16 16.09 15.56
CA HIS A 274 -10.77 14.83 15.98
C HIS A 274 -9.83 13.93 16.81
N GLY A 275 -8.68 14.45 17.24
CA GLY A 275 -7.73 13.72 18.09
C GLY A 275 -7.01 12.56 17.39
N ILE A 276 -6.95 12.58 16.06
CA ILE A 276 -6.23 11.61 15.24
C ILE A 276 -4.81 12.12 15.04
N LYS A 277 -3.81 11.31 15.42
CA LYS A 277 -2.41 11.60 15.16
C LYS A 277 -1.99 10.88 13.88
N LEU A 278 -1.57 11.64 12.87
CA LEU A 278 -0.88 11.06 11.71
C LEU A 278 0.49 10.53 12.13
N ILE A 279 0.83 9.32 11.66
CA ILE A 279 2.12 8.68 11.92
C ILE A 279 2.67 8.03 10.65
N SER A 280 3.98 7.81 10.64
CA SER A 280 4.65 7.01 9.62
C SER A 280 4.70 5.51 9.97
N TYR A 281 5.06 4.68 8.99
CA TYR A 281 5.39 3.28 9.23
C TYR A 281 6.59 3.04 10.15
N ARG A 282 7.54 4.00 10.22
CA ARG A 282 8.66 3.93 11.17
C ARG A 282 8.17 4.07 12.60
N GLU A 283 7.28 5.04 12.85
CA GLU A 283 6.63 5.19 14.16
C GLU A 283 5.80 3.95 14.52
N LEU A 284 5.06 3.35 13.57
CA LEU A 284 4.36 2.08 13.80
C LEU A 284 5.33 0.98 14.25
N ALA A 285 6.47 0.82 13.57
CA ALA A 285 7.46 -0.19 13.92
C ALA A 285 7.99 0.01 15.34
N GLU A 286 8.28 1.26 15.73
CA GLU A 286 8.71 1.62 17.09
C GLU A 286 7.64 1.34 18.13
N MET A 287 6.39 1.76 17.87
CA MET A 287 5.25 1.52 18.76
C MET A 287 4.99 0.03 19.00
N ARG A 288 5.23 -0.83 18.00
CA ARG A 288 5.09 -2.29 18.13
C ARG A 288 6.28 -2.95 18.83
N LYS A 289 7.49 -2.42 18.69
CA LYS A 289 8.67 -2.87 19.45
C LYS A 289 8.50 -2.61 20.95
N ASN A 290 8.00 -1.45 21.33
CA ASN A 290 7.84 -1.03 22.73
C ASN A 290 6.68 -1.71 23.49
N LYS A 291 5.85 -2.53 22.79
CA LYS A 291 4.75 -3.31 23.38
C LYS A 291 5.11 -4.78 23.63
N LYS A 292 6.30 -5.22 23.22
CA LYS A 292 6.83 -6.56 23.52
C LYS A 292 7.52 -6.57 24.87
#